data_AF-A0A3L7WV23-F1
#
_entry.id   AF-A0A3L7WV23-F1
#
_cell.length_a   1.000
_cell.length_b   1.000
_cell.length_c   1.000
_cell.angle_alpha   90.00
_cell.angle_beta   90.00
_cell.angle_gamma   90.00
#
_symmetry.space_group_name_H-M   'P 1'
#
loop_
_entity.id
_entity.type
_entity.pdbx_description
1 polymer ?
#
loop_
_entity_poly.entity_id
_entity_poly.type
_entity_poly.pdbx_seq_one_letter_code
_entity_poly.pdbx_strand_id
1 'polypeptide(L)'
;MPHLISFDIDGTLVTGNGPGPITLDMVRRALEHGHIIGSCSDRPVQDQKNMWAAAGIEVSFTVLKHKLDDVKVRFTECEVYYHIGDTDMDKHYAQLSGFEFVQVQIMEPHPWMFDEDNEVKWGPQGRGMPNQQPTRPAATPHATIEAAVPQPDAWG
;
A
#
# COMPACT_ATOMS: atom_id res chain seq x y z
N MET A 1 -19.13 -4.88 -15.04
CA MET A 1 -18.57 -6.03 -14.28
C MET A 1 -17.75 -5.48 -13.12
N PRO A 2 -17.49 -6.22 -12.04
CA PRO A 2 -16.67 -5.71 -10.96
C PRO A 2 -15.22 -5.51 -11.46
N HIS A 3 -14.66 -4.33 -11.21
CA HIS A 3 -13.21 -4.15 -11.29
C HIS A 3 -12.56 -4.73 -10.02
N LEU A 4 -11.34 -5.25 -10.17
CA LEU A 4 -10.49 -5.59 -9.04
C LEU A 4 -9.57 -4.41 -8.73
N ILE A 5 -9.55 -3.98 -7.48
CA ILE A 5 -8.73 -2.86 -7.01
C ILE A 5 -7.78 -3.39 -5.93
N SER A 6 -6.51 -3.51 -6.29
CA SER A 6 -5.44 -3.77 -5.35
C SER A 6 -4.89 -2.45 -4.84
N PHE A 7 -4.78 -2.31 -3.52
CA PHE A 7 -4.14 -1.16 -2.88
C PHE A 7 -2.77 -1.54 -2.34
N ASP A 8 -1.74 -0.76 -2.66
CA ASP A 8 -0.61 -0.64 -1.73
C ASP A 8 -1.09 0.00 -0.41
N ILE A 9 -0.28 -0.08 0.65
CA ILE A 9 -0.62 0.45 1.97
C ILE A 9 0.17 1.70 2.31
N ASP A 10 1.49 1.66 2.22
CA ASP A 10 2.38 2.71 2.72
C ASP A 10 2.53 3.80 1.66
N GLY A 11 2.14 5.05 1.94
CA GLY A 11 2.07 6.11 0.92
C GLY A 11 0.76 6.13 0.12
N THR A 12 -0.09 5.11 0.26
CA THR A 12 -1.34 4.96 -0.50
C THR A 12 -2.59 5.06 0.36
N LEU A 13 -2.71 4.25 1.41
CA LEU A 13 -3.83 4.31 2.36
C LEU A 13 -3.51 5.26 3.51
N VAL A 14 -4.55 5.87 4.09
CA VAL A 14 -4.41 6.73 5.28
C VAL A 14 -3.86 5.98 6.51
N THR A 15 -3.96 4.66 6.53
CA THR A 15 -3.40 3.77 7.57
C THR A 15 -1.95 3.34 7.30
N GLY A 16 -1.36 3.80 6.19
CA GLY A 16 0.02 3.58 5.80
C GLY A 16 1.05 4.26 6.71
N ASN A 17 2.28 3.76 6.67
CA ASN A 17 3.46 4.45 7.19
C ASN A 17 3.87 5.47 6.13
N GLY A 18 3.84 6.75 6.50
CA GLY A 18 3.66 7.80 5.49
C GLY A 18 2.23 7.71 4.95
N PRO A 19 1.22 8.19 5.70
CA PRO A 19 -0.19 8.08 5.32
C PRO A 19 -0.45 8.61 3.91
N GLY A 20 -1.09 7.78 3.08
CA GLY A 20 -1.49 8.18 1.75
C GLY A 20 -2.87 8.86 1.70
N PRO A 21 -3.30 9.26 0.50
CA PRO A 21 -4.49 10.07 0.32
C PRO A 21 -5.79 9.24 0.28
N ILE A 22 -5.75 7.92 0.13
CA ILE A 22 -6.94 7.08 0.06
C ILE A 22 -7.46 6.81 1.48
N THR A 23 -8.69 7.26 1.74
CA THR A 23 -9.35 7.05 3.04
C THR A 23 -10.02 5.69 3.11
N LEU A 24 -10.25 5.18 4.32
CA LEU A 24 -10.98 3.93 4.52
C LEU A 24 -12.45 4.04 4.07
N ASP A 25 -13.04 5.23 4.10
CA ASP A 25 -14.40 5.46 3.60
C ASP A 25 -14.47 5.34 2.07
N MET A 26 -13.45 5.81 1.34
CA MET A 26 -13.33 5.54 -0.10
C MET A 26 -13.27 4.03 -0.38
N VAL A 27 -12.49 3.29 0.43
CA VAL A 27 -12.37 1.84 0.27
C VAL A 27 -13.70 1.13 0.55
N ARG A 28 -14.47 1.56 1.56
CA ARG A 28 -15.81 1.03 1.84
C ARG A 28 -16.77 1.28 0.68
N ARG A 29 -16.77 2.49 0.11
CA ARG A 29 -17.58 2.79 -1.07
C ARG A 29 -17.17 1.96 -2.29
N ALA A 30 -15.89 1.65 -2.46
CA ALA A 30 -15.46 0.74 -3.52
C ALA A 30 -16.10 -0.65 -3.38
N LEU A 31 -16.19 -1.19 -2.15
CA LEU A 31 -16.93 -2.42 -1.86
C LEU A 31 -18.43 -2.27 -2.13
N GLU A 32 -19.05 -1.17 -1.71
CA GLU A 32 -20.48 -0.90 -1.94
C GLU A 32 -20.83 -0.78 -3.42
N HIS A 33 -19.89 -0.28 -4.24
CA HIS A 33 -19.98 -0.26 -5.70
C HIS A 33 -19.76 -1.65 -6.34
N GLY A 34 -19.52 -2.68 -5.54
CA GLY A 34 -19.35 -4.06 -5.98
C GLY A 34 -17.96 -4.40 -6.49
N HIS A 35 -16.94 -3.58 -6.23
CA HIS A 35 -15.56 -3.90 -6.60
C HIS A 35 -14.97 -4.99 -5.71
N ILE A 36 -14.09 -5.81 -6.30
CA ILE A 36 -13.27 -6.75 -5.54
C ILE A 36 -12.05 -5.98 -5.05
N ILE A 37 -11.90 -5.82 -3.73
CA ILE A 37 -10.77 -5.08 -3.18
C ILE A 37 -9.82 -5.99 -2.39
N GLY A 38 -8.57 -5.56 -2.31
CA GLY A 38 -7.56 -6.20 -1.49
C GLY A 38 -6.29 -5.37 -1.40
N SER A 39 -5.32 -5.86 -0.63
CA SER A 39 -4.02 -5.21 -0.49
C SER A 39 -2.89 -6.03 -1.11
N CYS A 40 -1.92 -5.30 -1.66
CA CYS A 40 -0.67 -5.82 -2.18
C CYS A 40 0.45 -4.89 -1.69
N SER A 41 1.19 -5.32 -0.66
CA SER A 41 2.13 -4.48 0.08
C SER A 41 3.34 -5.30 0.52
N ASP A 42 4.46 -4.65 0.82
CA ASP A 42 5.65 -5.29 1.41
C ASP A 42 5.46 -5.63 2.89
N ARG A 43 4.39 -5.11 3.52
CA ARG A 43 4.02 -5.48 4.89
C ARG A 43 3.73 -6.99 4.96
N PRO A 44 4.15 -7.68 6.05
CA PRO A 44 3.75 -9.07 6.30
C PRO A 44 2.24 -9.26 6.14
N VAL A 45 1.83 -10.37 5.51
CA VAL A 45 0.41 -10.63 5.21
C VAL A 45 -0.47 -10.55 6.46
N GLN A 46 0.04 -11.01 7.62
CA GLN A 46 -0.70 -10.93 8.88
C GLN A 46 -0.95 -9.48 9.31
N ASP A 47 0.00 -8.58 9.09
CA ASP A 47 -0.13 -7.16 9.43
C ASP A 47 -1.16 -6.48 8.52
N GLN A 48 -1.19 -6.84 7.24
CA GLN A 48 -2.23 -6.39 6.31
C GLN A 48 -3.62 -6.82 6.79
N LYS A 49 -3.79 -8.10 7.15
CA LYS A 49 -5.06 -8.63 7.68
C LYS A 49 -5.49 -7.92 8.96
N ASN A 50 -4.55 -7.71 9.88
CA ASN A 50 -4.83 -7.02 11.15
C ASN A 50 -5.27 -5.56 10.90
N MET A 51 -4.65 -4.87 9.96
CA MET A 51 -5.04 -3.51 9.56
C MET A 51 -6.47 -3.47 9.01
N TRP A 52 -6.82 -4.38 8.10
CA TRP A 52 -8.18 -4.46 7.54
C TRP A 52 -9.23 -4.82 8.60
N ALA A 53 -8.91 -5.77 9.48
CA ALA A 53 -9.77 -6.15 10.59
C ALA A 53 -9.99 -4.99 11.57
N ALA A 54 -8.94 -4.24 11.91
CA ALA A 54 -9.04 -3.05 12.77
C ALA A 54 -9.87 -1.93 12.12
N ALA A 55 -9.87 -1.84 10.79
CA ALA A 55 -10.72 -0.94 10.02
C ALA A 55 -12.17 -1.44 9.90
N GLY A 56 -12.47 -2.68 10.28
CA GLY A 56 -13.78 -3.31 10.05
C GLY A 56 -14.10 -3.48 8.56
N ILE A 57 -13.09 -3.67 7.72
CA ILE A 57 -13.24 -3.86 6.27
C ILE A 57 -12.84 -5.28 5.93
N GLU A 58 -13.76 -6.04 5.33
CA GLU A 58 -13.47 -7.36 4.80
C GLU A 58 -12.98 -7.24 3.36
N VAL A 59 -11.72 -7.61 3.13
CA VAL A 59 -11.11 -7.61 1.79
C VAL A 59 -10.99 -9.01 1.24
N SER A 60 -11.07 -9.14 -0.09
CA SER A 60 -11.04 -10.43 -0.78
C SER A 60 -9.64 -11.08 -0.79
N PHE A 61 -8.59 -10.27 -0.66
CA PHE A 61 -7.21 -10.75 -0.63
C PHE A 61 -6.25 -9.80 0.11
N THR A 62 -5.17 -10.38 0.63
CA THR A 62 -4.01 -9.70 1.20
C THR A 62 -2.76 -10.45 0.74
N VAL A 63 -1.92 -9.82 -0.10
CA VAL A 63 -0.76 -10.48 -0.72
C VAL A 63 0.50 -9.60 -0.63
N LEU A 64 1.66 -10.21 -0.89
CA LEU A 64 2.92 -9.48 -1.06
C LEU A 64 3.07 -8.99 -2.51
N LYS A 65 3.90 -7.97 -2.75
CA LYS A 65 4.07 -7.35 -4.09
C LYS A 65 4.40 -8.33 -5.21
N HIS A 66 5.27 -9.29 -4.93
CA HIS A 66 5.66 -10.34 -5.88
C HIS A 66 4.60 -11.45 -6.08
N LYS A 67 3.44 -11.35 -5.42
CA LYS A 67 2.34 -12.34 -5.45
C LYS A 67 1.04 -11.80 -6.08
N LEU A 68 1.13 -10.69 -6.79
CA LEU A 68 -0.02 -10.08 -7.44
C LEU A 68 -0.54 -10.90 -8.64
N ASP A 69 0.31 -11.75 -9.22
CA ASP A 69 -0.04 -12.73 -10.24
C ASP A 69 -1.01 -13.80 -9.71
N ASP A 70 -0.79 -14.30 -8.48
CA ASP A 70 -1.67 -15.26 -7.81
C ASP A 70 -3.11 -14.71 -7.66
N VAL A 71 -3.25 -13.39 -7.47
CA VAL A 71 -4.55 -12.71 -7.38
C VAL A 71 -5.28 -12.76 -8.72
N LYS A 72 -4.58 -12.47 -9.82
CA LYS A 72 -5.20 -12.48 -11.16
C LYS A 72 -5.70 -13.86 -11.57
N VAL A 73 -4.96 -14.90 -11.19
CA VAL A 73 -5.38 -16.31 -11.41
C VAL A 73 -6.62 -16.66 -10.59
N ARG A 74 -6.77 -16.10 -9.39
CA ARG A 74 -7.90 -16.39 -8.49
C ARG A 74 -9.19 -15.68 -8.89
N PHE A 75 -9.11 -14.45 -9.43
CA PHE A 75 -10.27 -13.60 -9.71
C PHE A 75 -10.45 -13.33 -11.20
N THR A 76 -10.61 -14.39 -11.99
CA THR A 76 -10.65 -14.34 -13.47
C THR A 76 -11.84 -13.61 -14.08
N GLU A 77 -12.88 -13.37 -13.29
CA GLU A 77 -14.14 -12.75 -13.69
C GLU A 77 -14.10 -11.22 -13.82
N CYS A 78 -12.98 -10.58 -13.45
CA CYS A 78 -12.85 -9.12 -13.51
C CYS A 78 -12.48 -8.65 -14.91
N GLU A 79 -13.10 -7.56 -15.35
CA GLU A 79 -12.81 -6.92 -16.64
C GLU A 79 -11.50 -6.12 -16.60
N VAL A 80 -11.25 -5.44 -15.47
CA VAL A 80 -10.06 -4.61 -15.26
C VAL A 80 -9.47 -4.88 -13.88
N TYR A 81 -8.14 -4.88 -13.82
CA TYR A 81 -7.34 -5.12 -12.63
C TYR A 81 -6.46 -3.90 -12.38
N TYR A 82 -6.81 -3.10 -11.38
CA TYR A 82 -6.03 -1.93 -10.97
C TYR A 82 -5.12 -2.27 -9.81
N HIS A 83 -3.91 -1.71 -9.83
CA HIS A 83 -3.08 -1.60 -8.65
C HIS A 83 -2.80 -0.12 -8.39
N ILE A 84 -3.32 0.38 -7.27
CA ILE A 84 -3.15 1.76 -6.83
C ILE A 84 -1.96 1.78 -5.87
N GLY A 85 -0.95 2.58 -6.19
CA GLY A 85 0.27 2.74 -5.39
C GLY A 85 0.92 4.10 -5.59
N ASP A 86 1.98 4.39 -4.84
CA ASP A 86 2.72 5.64 -4.90
C ASP A 86 4.13 5.48 -5.51
N THR A 87 4.69 4.26 -5.52
CA THR A 87 6.09 4.03 -5.91
C THR A 87 6.27 3.40 -7.28
N ASP A 88 7.48 3.54 -7.84
CA ASP A 88 7.90 2.81 -9.04
C ASP A 88 7.92 1.28 -8.82
N MET A 89 8.07 0.83 -7.57
CA MET A 89 8.03 -0.60 -7.25
C MET A 89 6.61 -1.16 -7.40
N ASP A 90 5.60 -0.40 -7.01
CA ASP A 90 4.19 -0.76 -7.22
C ASP A 90 3.90 -0.89 -8.72
N LYS A 91 4.35 0.11 -9.49
CA LYS A 91 4.25 0.11 -10.94
C LYS A 91 4.90 -1.13 -11.56
N HIS A 92 6.11 -1.45 -11.13
CA HIS A 92 6.86 -2.59 -11.65
C HIS A 92 6.10 -3.92 -11.43
N TYR A 93 5.67 -4.21 -10.21
CA TYR A 93 4.95 -5.45 -9.90
C TYR A 93 3.55 -5.50 -10.51
N ALA A 94 2.83 -4.37 -10.53
CA ALA A 94 1.56 -4.27 -11.22
C ALA A 94 1.68 -4.67 -12.69
N GLN A 95 2.63 -4.06 -13.41
CA GLN A 95 2.83 -4.33 -14.82
C GLN A 95 3.32 -5.76 -15.08
N LEU A 96 4.21 -6.29 -14.22
CA LEU A 96 4.68 -7.67 -14.32
C LEU A 96 3.53 -8.69 -14.19
N SER A 97 2.54 -8.40 -13.34
CA SER A 97 1.35 -9.23 -13.14
C SER A 97 0.19 -8.87 -14.09
N GLY A 98 0.40 -7.93 -15.01
CA GLY A 98 -0.59 -7.50 -16.00
C GLY A 98 -1.76 -6.69 -15.40
N PHE A 99 -1.52 -5.96 -14.32
CA PHE A 99 -2.43 -4.96 -13.76
C PHE A 99 -2.16 -3.59 -14.37
N GLU A 100 -3.20 -2.77 -14.44
CA GLU A 100 -3.08 -1.34 -14.71
C GLU A 100 -2.60 -0.63 -13.45
N PHE A 101 -1.40 -0.06 -13.52
CA PHE A 101 -0.88 0.76 -12.43
C PHE A 101 -1.52 2.15 -12.43
N VAL A 102 -2.01 2.56 -11.26
CA VAL A 102 -2.63 3.87 -11.04
C VAL A 102 -1.87 4.59 -9.93
N GLN A 103 -1.16 5.66 -10.30
CA GLN A 103 -0.40 6.44 -9.33
C GLN A 103 -1.34 7.32 -8.50
N VAL A 104 -1.36 7.09 -7.19
CA VAL A 104 -2.37 7.65 -6.29
C VAL A 104 -2.37 9.18 -6.24
N GLN A 105 -1.23 9.84 -6.45
CA GLN A 105 -1.10 11.30 -6.41
C GLN A 105 -1.75 11.98 -7.62
N ILE A 106 -1.76 11.32 -8.78
CA ILE A 106 -2.16 11.91 -10.06
C ILE A 106 -3.40 11.26 -10.68
N MET A 107 -3.95 10.22 -10.05
CA MET A 107 -5.12 9.54 -10.58
C MET A 107 -6.35 10.46 -10.61
N GLU A 108 -7.18 10.33 -11.64
CA GLU A 108 -8.47 11.00 -11.61
C GLU A 108 -9.40 10.31 -10.59
N PRO A 109 -10.22 11.06 -9.86
CA PRO A 109 -11.14 10.47 -8.91
C PRO A 109 -12.10 9.49 -9.60
N HIS A 110 -12.17 8.26 -9.11
CA HIS A 110 -13.17 7.30 -9.55
C HIS A 110 -14.50 7.52 -8.83
N PRO A 111 -15.65 7.05 -9.37
CA PRO A 111 -16.96 7.19 -8.74
C PRO A 111 -17.04 6.78 -7.26
N TRP A 112 -16.31 5.72 -6.86
CA TRP A 112 -16.26 5.24 -5.47
C TRP A 112 -15.48 6.18 -4.50
N MET A 113 -14.82 7.20 -5.04
CA MET A 113 -14.10 8.21 -4.25
C MET A 113 -14.96 9.40 -3.83
N PHE A 114 -16.10 9.60 -4.49
CA PHE A 114 -17.03 10.67 -4.16
C PHE A 114 -17.91 10.28 -2.97
N ASP A 115 -18.17 11.23 -2.08
CA ASP A 115 -19.15 11.07 -1.01
C ASP A 115 -20.57 11.43 -1.46
N GLU A 116 -21.49 11.43 -0.49
CA GLU A 116 -22.90 11.76 -0.69
C GLU A 116 -23.11 13.21 -1.18
N ASP A 117 -22.15 14.10 -0.89
CA ASP A 117 -22.15 15.50 -1.34
C ASP A 117 -21.50 15.66 -2.73
N ASN A 118 -21.11 14.54 -3.37
CA ASN A 118 -20.34 14.50 -4.61
C ASN A 118 -18.97 15.22 -4.50
N GLU A 119 -18.36 15.14 -3.31
CA GLU A 119 -17.05 15.69 -3.01
C GLU A 119 -16.02 14.58 -2.78
N VAL A 120 -14.75 14.86 -3.12
CA VAL A 120 -13.65 13.91 -2.92
C VAL A 120 -12.83 14.31 -1.70
N LYS A 121 -13.09 13.64 -0.58
CA LYS A 121 -12.40 13.88 0.70
C LYS A 121 -11.13 13.04 0.81
N TRP A 122 -10.02 13.58 0.30
CA TRP A 122 -8.69 12.98 0.46
C TRP A 122 -8.29 12.85 1.94
N GLY A 123 -7.31 11.97 2.19
CA GLY A 123 -6.64 11.88 3.48
C GLY A 123 -6.11 13.23 3.98
N PRO A 124 -5.77 13.32 5.28
CA PRO A 124 -5.48 14.60 5.96
C PRO A 124 -4.30 15.39 5.37
N GLN A 125 -3.44 14.74 4.58
CA GLN A 125 -2.30 15.36 3.90
C GLN A 125 -2.61 15.75 2.44
N GLY A 126 -3.87 15.63 2.01
CA GLY A 126 -4.26 15.75 0.60
C GLY A 126 -3.63 14.65 -0.24
N ARG A 127 -3.52 14.89 -1.56
CA ARG A 127 -2.91 13.94 -2.51
C ARG A 127 -1.40 13.81 -2.41
N GLY A 128 -0.71 14.73 -1.73
CA GLY A 128 0.75 14.81 -1.78
C GLY A 128 1.29 15.24 -3.16
N MET A 129 2.62 15.28 -3.28
CA MET A 129 3.31 15.55 -4.56
C MET A 129 3.74 14.22 -5.20
N PRO A 130 3.62 14.05 -6.53
CA PRO A 130 4.16 12.86 -7.21
C PRO A 130 5.67 12.73 -6.96
N ASN A 131 6.15 11.51 -6.72
CA ASN A 131 7.55 11.16 -6.46
C ASN A 131 8.20 11.63 -5.15
N GLN A 132 7.45 12.06 -4.14
CA GLN A 132 7.99 12.09 -2.77
C GLN A 132 7.80 10.72 -2.12
N GLN A 133 8.71 9.79 -2.41
CA GLN A 133 8.88 8.60 -1.60
C GLN A 133 8.98 9.05 -0.13
N PRO A 134 8.18 8.53 0.81
CA PRO A 134 8.30 8.91 2.21
C PRO A 134 9.76 8.69 2.59
N THR A 135 10.44 9.74 3.05
CA THR A 135 11.80 9.59 3.54
C THR A 135 11.73 8.61 4.69
N ARG A 136 12.20 7.38 4.44
CA ARG A 136 12.44 6.41 5.50
C ARG A 136 13.26 7.17 6.54
N PRO A 137 12.82 7.28 7.81
CA PRO A 137 13.64 7.94 8.81
C PRO A 137 15.01 7.29 8.74
N ALA A 138 16.04 8.12 8.55
CA ALA A 138 17.41 7.64 8.42
C ALA A 138 17.66 6.66 9.56
N ALA A 139 18.11 5.44 9.22
CA ALA A 139 18.55 4.50 10.23
C ALA A 139 19.53 5.25 11.13
N THR A 140 19.18 5.40 12.40
CA THR A 140 20.07 5.99 13.41
C THR A 140 21.41 5.29 13.25
N PRO A 141 22.52 6.01 13.04
CA PRO A 141 23.81 5.34 12.97
C PRO A 141 23.97 4.57 14.28
N HIS A 142 24.03 3.23 14.16
CA HIS A 142 24.43 2.38 15.27
C HIS A 142 25.73 2.98 15.81
N ALA A 143 25.72 3.35 17.09
CA ALA A 143 26.92 3.78 17.78
C ALA A 143 28.02 2.74 17.51
N THR A 144 29.10 3.17 16.86
CA THR A 144 30.32 2.38 16.75
C THR A 144 30.76 2.07 18.16
N ILE A 145 30.55 0.83 18.59
CA ILE A 145 31.24 0.31 19.77
C ILE A 145 32.70 0.19 19.33
N GLU A 146 33.53 1.15 19.74
CA GLU A 146 34.98 0.99 19.68
C GLU A 146 35.33 -0.27 20.47
N ALA A 147 35.67 -1.34 19.77
CA ALA A 147 36.30 -2.49 20.36
C ALA A 147 37.69 -2.06 20.84
N ALA A 148 37.79 -1.70 22.11
CA ALA A 148 39.06 -1.53 22.78
C ALA A 148 39.81 -2.87 22.70
N VAL A 149 40.90 -2.87 21.93
CA VAL A 149 41.86 -3.97 21.87
C VAL A 149 42.50 -4.11 23.26
N PRO A 150 42.37 -5.26 23.95
CA PRO A 150 43.08 -5.45 25.22
C PRO A 150 44.59 -5.62 24.97
N GLN A 151 45.39 -4.85 25.71
CA GLN A 151 46.86 -4.99 25.73
C GLN A 151 47.27 -6.37 26.26
N PRO A 152 48.27 -7.03 25.65
CA PRO A 152 48.77 -8.31 26.12
C PRO A 152 49.91 -8.10 27.11
N ASP A 153 49.63 -8.12 28.42
CA ASP A 153 50.66 -8.29 29.46
C ASP A 153 50.01 -8.74 30.78
N ALA A 154 49.81 -10.05 30.94
CA ALA A 154 49.76 -10.74 32.23
C ALA A 154 49.46 -12.24 32.01
N TRP A 155 50.47 -13.00 31.58
CA TRP A 155 50.53 -14.43 31.87
C TRP A 155 51.66 -14.63 32.88
N GLY A 156 51.25 -14.95 34.11
CA GLY A 156 52.06 -15.79 34.99
C GLY A 156 52.02 -17.24 34.51
#